data_AF-A0A7C7H992-F1
#
_entry.id   AF-A0A7C7H992-F1
#
_cell.length_a   1.000
_cell.length_b   1.000
_cell.length_c   1.000
_cell.angle_alpha   90.00
_cell.angle_beta   90.00
_cell.angle_gamma   90.00
#
_symmetry.space_group_name_H-M   'P 1'
#
loop_
_entity.id
_entity.type
_entity.pdbx_description
1 polymer ?
#
loop_
_entity_poly.entity_id
_entity_poly.type
_entity_poly.pdbx_seq_one_letter_code
_entity_poly.pdbx_strand_id
1 'polypeptide(L)'
;QIHQVTPGVGVEMLAQDFSGKQDLLDIVFEARPEVFGHNLETVPRIFKRIRPGFRYDRSLAVLDSAHEAGLITKSNLILGMGETREEISQAMRALHDANTDLLTITQYLRPNSYLHPIDRWVTPQEFDELAEEAREIGFVGVMSGPLVRSSYRAGRLYRQAMEARGERPVTIVTGYRDGAKPAPFAAKE
;
A
#
# COMPACT_ATOMS: atom_id res chain seq x y z
N GLN A 1 10.25 18.59 -6.85
CA GLN A 1 10.06 19.03 -8.26
C GLN A 1 8.60 18.93 -8.70
N ILE A 2 7.91 17.78 -8.56
CA ILE A 2 6.49 17.64 -9.00
C ILE A 2 5.58 18.72 -8.41
N HIS A 3 5.60 18.95 -7.09
CA HIS A 3 4.78 19.99 -6.45
C HIS A 3 5.05 21.41 -6.97
N GLN A 4 6.27 21.70 -7.43
CA GLN A 4 6.63 23.01 -7.98
C GLN A 4 6.09 23.20 -9.39
N VAL A 5 6.10 22.14 -10.20
CA VAL A 5 5.72 22.18 -11.62
C VAL A 5 4.21 21.98 -11.81
N THR A 6 3.54 21.28 -10.90
CA THR A 6 2.11 21.02 -10.97
C THR A 6 1.44 21.24 -9.61
N PRO A 7 1.19 22.50 -9.22
CA PRO A 7 0.53 22.82 -7.96
C PRO A 7 -0.85 22.13 -7.84
N GLY A 8 -1.13 21.54 -6.68
CA GLY A 8 -2.41 20.87 -6.38
C GLY A 8 -2.52 19.42 -6.85
N VAL A 9 -1.47 18.84 -7.45
CA VAL A 9 -1.37 17.39 -7.67
C VAL A 9 -0.92 16.71 -6.40
N GLY A 10 -1.59 15.62 -6.03
CA GLY A 10 -1.13 14.74 -4.97
C GLY A 10 -0.14 13.70 -5.48
N VAL A 11 0.83 13.35 -4.65
CA VAL A 11 1.93 12.43 -4.92
C VAL A 11 1.90 11.28 -3.92
N GLU A 12 1.82 10.07 -4.45
CA GLU A 12 2.12 8.85 -3.68
C GLU A 12 3.56 8.43 -3.97
N MET A 13 4.36 8.26 -2.92
CA MET A 13 5.74 7.78 -3.01
C MET A 13 5.83 6.36 -2.47
N LEU A 14 6.19 5.39 -3.31
CA LEU A 14 6.47 4.02 -2.86
C LEU A 14 7.98 3.86 -2.61
N ALA A 15 8.38 3.81 -1.34
CA ALA A 15 9.75 3.84 -0.89
C ALA A 15 10.32 2.45 -0.51
N GLN A 16 11.64 2.33 -0.59
CA GLN A 16 12.38 1.24 0.06
C GLN A 16 12.47 1.48 1.58
N ASP A 17 13.07 0.56 2.32
CA ASP A 17 13.26 0.73 3.77
C ASP A 17 14.48 1.58 4.14
N PHE A 18 15.32 1.94 3.15
CA PHE A 18 16.61 2.62 3.33
C PHE A 18 17.49 1.99 4.42
N SER A 19 17.39 0.67 4.60
CA SER A 19 18.03 -0.06 5.72
C SER A 19 17.65 0.44 7.13
N GLY A 20 16.54 1.17 7.28
CA GLY A 20 16.08 1.77 8.53
C GLY A 20 16.88 2.99 8.97
N LYS A 21 17.59 3.63 8.05
CA LYS A 21 18.38 4.83 8.32
C LYS A 21 17.48 6.05 8.35
N GLN A 22 17.26 6.60 9.53
CA GLN A 22 16.32 7.71 9.75
C GLN A 22 16.70 8.96 8.95
N ASP A 23 17.99 9.30 8.86
CA ASP A 23 18.49 10.43 8.08
C ASP A 23 18.12 10.35 6.59
N LEU A 24 18.05 9.14 6.02
CA LEU A 24 17.62 8.93 4.63
C LEU A 24 16.10 8.96 4.48
N LEU A 25 15.37 8.49 5.50
CA LEU A 25 13.91 8.54 5.54
C LEU A 25 13.41 9.98 5.67
N ASP A 26 14.04 10.77 6.53
CA ASP A 26 13.69 12.18 6.78
C ASP A 26 13.74 12.99 5.49
N ILE A 27 14.74 12.76 4.62
CA ILE A 27 14.81 13.42 3.29
C ILE A 27 13.54 13.15 2.46
N VAL A 28 12.99 11.94 2.53
CA VAL A 28 11.75 11.59 1.82
C VAL A 28 10.53 12.18 2.52
N PHE A 29 10.52 12.20 3.85
CA PHE A 29 9.41 12.75 4.63
C PHE A 29 9.29 14.27 4.47
N GLU A 30 10.42 14.97 4.44
CA GLU A 30 10.52 16.42 4.18
C GLU A 30 10.00 16.81 2.79
N ALA A 31 10.03 15.89 1.83
CA ALA A 31 9.41 16.11 0.51
C ALA A 31 7.86 16.14 0.57
N ARG A 32 7.27 15.75 1.70
CA ARG A 32 5.83 15.80 2.01
C ARG A 32 4.95 15.17 0.92
N PRO A 33 5.17 13.90 0.53
CA PRO A 33 4.21 13.21 -0.32
C PRO A 33 2.87 13.07 0.42
N GLU A 34 1.76 13.20 -0.28
CA GLU A 34 0.42 12.98 0.28
C GLU A 34 0.24 11.56 0.82
N VAL A 35 0.88 10.57 0.18
CA VAL A 35 0.91 9.18 0.67
C VAL A 35 2.33 8.65 0.62
N PHE A 36 2.81 8.13 1.75
CA PHE A 36 4.03 7.37 1.87
C PHE A 36 3.71 5.86 1.87
N GLY A 37 4.11 5.17 0.81
CA GLY A 37 3.97 3.74 0.67
C GLY A 37 5.26 3.02 1.03
N HIS A 38 5.17 1.98 1.87
CA HIS A 38 6.22 0.98 2.03
C HIS A 38 5.60 -0.41 2.12
N ASN A 39 5.89 -1.26 1.13
CA ASN A 39 5.26 -2.57 1.06
C ASN A 39 5.94 -3.62 1.95
N LEU A 40 5.16 -4.23 2.83
CA LEU A 40 5.55 -5.41 3.61
C LEU A 40 5.58 -6.69 2.73
N GLU A 41 4.66 -6.80 1.78
CA GLU A 41 4.43 -7.88 0.81
C GLU A 41 4.02 -9.23 1.37
N THR A 42 4.53 -9.67 2.52
CA THR A 42 4.29 -11.04 2.97
C THR A 42 4.45 -11.21 4.48
N VAL A 43 4.22 -12.43 4.97
CA VAL A 43 4.17 -12.79 6.38
C VAL A 43 5.56 -13.17 6.93
N PRO A 44 5.81 -13.04 8.26
CA PRO A 44 7.14 -13.20 8.86
C PRO A 44 7.87 -14.48 8.47
N ARG A 45 7.18 -15.63 8.47
CA ARG A 45 7.78 -16.95 8.22
C ARG A 45 8.46 -17.06 6.85
N ILE A 46 7.85 -16.49 5.81
CA ILE A 46 8.38 -16.55 4.44
C ILE A 46 9.08 -15.26 4.01
N PHE A 47 9.00 -14.20 4.81
CA PHE A 47 9.56 -12.89 4.49
C PHE A 47 11.03 -12.93 4.07
N LYS A 48 11.91 -13.59 4.84
CA LYS A 48 13.36 -13.65 4.51
C LYS A 48 13.64 -14.38 3.19
N ARG A 49 12.77 -15.32 2.80
CA ARG A 49 12.89 -16.04 1.52
C ARG A 49 12.49 -15.14 0.35
N ILE A 50 11.42 -14.35 0.51
CA ILE A 50 10.88 -13.48 -0.54
C ILE A 50 11.65 -12.16 -0.64
N ARG A 51 12.06 -11.57 0.49
CA ARG A 51 12.70 -10.26 0.61
C ARG A 51 14.02 -10.33 1.41
N PRO A 52 15.07 -11.00 0.90
CA PRO A 52 16.30 -11.26 1.65
C PRO A 52 17.06 -10.00 2.11
N GLY A 53 16.92 -8.88 1.38
CA GLY A 53 17.52 -7.58 1.73
C GLY A 53 16.75 -6.77 2.78
N PHE A 54 15.54 -7.20 3.14
CA PHE A 54 14.65 -6.49 4.07
C PHE A 54 14.53 -7.26 5.40
N ARG A 55 13.98 -6.58 6.41
CA ARG A 55 13.58 -7.19 7.68
C ARG A 55 12.13 -6.80 7.97
N TYR A 56 11.33 -7.78 8.41
CA TYR A 56 9.90 -7.61 8.66
C TYR A 56 9.64 -6.46 9.64
N ASP A 57 10.25 -6.53 10.83
CA ASP A 57 10.07 -5.52 11.88
C ASP A 57 10.58 -4.14 11.46
N ARG A 58 11.64 -4.10 10.65
CA ARG A 58 12.17 -2.84 10.11
C ARG A 58 11.20 -2.21 9.11
N SER A 59 10.57 -3.01 8.26
CA SER A 59 9.54 -2.53 7.34
C SER A 59 8.35 -1.93 8.08
N LEU A 60 7.96 -2.52 9.22
CA LEU A 60 6.93 -1.96 10.09
C LEU A 60 7.39 -0.64 10.75
N ALA A 61 8.61 -0.59 11.29
CA ALA A 61 9.15 0.63 11.89
C ALA A 61 9.26 1.81 10.90
N VAL A 62 9.50 1.53 9.61
CA VAL A 62 9.50 2.57 8.56
C VAL A 62 8.11 3.18 8.35
N LEU A 63 7.06 2.36 8.40
CA LEU A 63 5.68 2.83 8.30
C LEU A 63 5.31 3.69 9.52
N ASP A 64 5.68 3.22 10.71
CA ASP A 64 5.44 3.94 11.96
C ASP A 64 6.14 5.31 11.98
N SER A 65 7.42 5.35 11.59
CA SER A 65 8.20 6.61 11.47
C SER A 65 7.59 7.58 10.46
N ALA A 66 7.06 7.09 9.33
CA ALA A 66 6.36 7.93 8.36
C ALA A 66 5.03 8.49 8.92
N HIS A 67 4.33 7.72 9.75
CA HIS A 67 3.14 8.17 10.44
C HIS A 67 3.47 9.25 11.49
N GLU A 68 4.52 9.07 12.29
CA GLU A 68 5.01 10.07 13.25
C GLU A 68 5.42 11.39 12.56
N ALA A 69 5.94 11.31 11.33
CA ALA A 69 6.20 12.48 10.47
C ALA A 69 4.92 13.14 9.90
N GLY A 70 3.74 12.62 10.25
CA GLY A 70 2.43 13.16 9.88
C GLY A 70 2.02 12.89 8.44
N LEU A 71 2.53 11.80 7.83
CA LEU A 71 2.14 11.37 6.49
C LEU A 71 0.98 10.37 6.55
N ILE A 72 0.27 10.20 5.43
CA ILE A 72 -0.62 9.04 5.26
C ILE A 72 0.24 7.86 4.83
N THR A 73 0.12 6.75 5.53
CA THR A 73 0.94 5.57 5.30
C THR A 73 0.18 4.51 4.53
N LYS A 74 0.91 3.72 3.73
CA LYS A 74 0.33 2.67 2.92
C LYS A 74 1.22 1.46 2.82
N SER A 75 0.62 0.28 2.88
CA SER A 75 1.33 -0.97 2.63
C SER A 75 0.52 -1.93 1.75
N ASN A 76 1.14 -3.08 1.49
CA ASN A 76 0.61 -4.12 0.62
C ASN A 76 0.93 -5.51 1.17
N LEU A 77 -0.01 -6.45 0.96
CA LEU A 77 0.21 -7.89 1.09
C LEU A 77 -0.03 -8.58 -0.26
N ILE A 78 0.90 -9.44 -0.64
CA ILE A 78 0.82 -10.30 -1.83
C ILE A 78 0.58 -11.73 -1.35
N LEU A 79 -0.52 -12.33 -1.79
CA LEU A 79 -0.98 -13.65 -1.41
C LEU A 79 -0.65 -14.70 -2.48
N GLY A 80 -0.64 -15.98 -2.10
CA GLY A 80 -0.32 -17.10 -2.97
C GLY A 80 1.16 -17.47 -2.98
N MET A 81 1.93 -17.03 -1.98
CA MET A 81 3.35 -17.37 -1.82
C MET A 81 3.61 -18.42 -0.73
N GLY A 82 2.55 -18.96 -0.12
CA GLY A 82 2.60 -20.01 0.89
C GLY A 82 2.30 -19.54 2.31
N GLU A 83 1.78 -18.31 2.45
CA GLU A 83 1.18 -17.81 3.68
C GLU A 83 -0.18 -18.47 3.98
N THR A 84 -0.48 -18.63 5.27
CA THR A 84 -1.77 -19.14 5.78
C THR A 84 -2.74 -17.99 6.07
N ARG A 85 -4.04 -18.29 6.22
CA ARG A 85 -5.05 -17.26 6.54
C ARG A 85 -4.73 -16.56 7.86
N GLU A 86 -4.34 -17.34 8.87
CA GLU A 86 -3.99 -16.85 10.20
C GLU A 86 -2.77 -15.92 10.16
N GLU A 87 -1.75 -16.26 9.36
CA GLU A 87 -0.58 -15.40 9.18
C GLU A 87 -0.92 -14.10 8.44
N ILE A 88 -1.86 -14.13 7.49
CA ILE A 88 -2.35 -12.91 6.82
C ILE A 88 -3.03 -12.00 7.85
N SER A 89 -3.94 -12.54 8.67
CA SER A 89 -4.62 -11.81 9.75
C SER A 89 -3.64 -11.19 10.75
N GLN A 90 -2.61 -11.94 11.15
CA GLN A 90 -1.54 -11.43 12.01
C GLN A 90 -0.75 -10.30 11.35
N ALA A 91 -0.43 -10.43 10.05
CA ALA A 91 0.28 -9.38 9.33
C ALA A 91 -0.57 -8.11 9.14
N MET A 92 -1.89 -8.23 8.94
CA MET A 92 -2.79 -7.08 8.91
C MET A 92 -2.82 -6.35 10.25
N ARG A 93 -2.87 -7.09 11.38
CA ARG A 93 -2.80 -6.48 12.72
C ARG A 93 -1.46 -5.79 12.95
N ALA A 94 -0.35 -6.43 12.60
CA ALA A 94 0.98 -5.84 12.73
C ALA A 94 1.16 -4.57 11.88
N LEU A 95 0.57 -4.52 10.68
CA LEU A 95 0.54 -3.31 9.85
C LEU A 95 -0.29 -2.20 10.50
N HIS A 96 -1.45 -2.53 11.05
CA HIS A 96 -2.28 -1.57 11.75
C HIS A 96 -1.59 -1.03 13.02
N ASP A 97 -0.96 -1.91 13.80
CA ASP A 97 -0.18 -1.54 15.00
C ASP A 97 1.02 -0.66 14.65
N ALA A 98 1.55 -0.78 13.43
CA ALA A 98 2.58 0.09 12.86
C ALA A 98 1.99 1.34 12.16
N ASN A 99 0.78 1.75 12.56
CA ASN A 99 0.08 2.94 12.09
C ASN A 99 -0.05 3.03 10.56
N THR A 100 -0.34 1.90 9.90
CA THR A 100 -0.64 1.87 8.46
C THR A 100 -2.09 2.30 8.19
N ASP A 101 -2.31 3.43 7.50
CA ASP A 101 -3.67 3.91 7.18
C ASP A 101 -4.32 3.10 6.04
N LEU A 102 -3.55 2.79 5.00
CA LEU A 102 -4.03 2.24 3.73
C LEU A 102 -3.44 0.85 3.45
N LEU A 103 -4.29 -0.10 3.09
CA LEU A 103 -3.89 -1.47 2.77
C LEU A 103 -4.34 -1.91 1.38
N THR A 104 -3.41 -2.47 0.62
CA THR A 104 -3.73 -3.25 -0.57
C THR A 104 -3.45 -4.74 -0.37
N ILE A 105 -4.32 -5.60 -0.88
CA ILE A 105 -4.18 -7.07 -0.82
C ILE A 105 -4.33 -7.61 -2.24
N THR A 106 -3.34 -8.36 -2.72
CA THR A 106 -3.25 -8.80 -4.12
C THR A 106 -2.85 -10.27 -4.26
N GLN A 107 -3.15 -10.87 -5.41
CA GLN A 107 -2.59 -12.16 -5.81
C GLN A 107 -1.15 -11.99 -6.33
N TYR A 108 -0.28 -12.93 -5.94
CA TYR A 108 1.04 -13.13 -6.54
C TYR A 108 0.87 -13.72 -7.94
N LEU A 109 1.40 -13.00 -8.93
CA LEU A 109 1.55 -13.52 -10.29
C LEU A 109 3.04 -13.73 -10.54
N ARG A 110 3.43 -14.99 -10.70
CA ARG A 110 4.81 -15.39 -10.95
C ARG A 110 5.29 -14.84 -12.30
N PRO A 111 6.29 -13.94 -12.32
CA PRO A 111 6.73 -13.33 -13.58
C PRO A 111 7.44 -14.32 -14.52
N ASN A 112 8.17 -15.29 -13.98
CA ASN A 112 8.84 -16.35 -14.75
C ASN A 112 9.12 -17.60 -13.89
N SER A 113 9.55 -18.68 -14.53
CA SER A 113 9.77 -19.99 -13.90
C SER A 113 10.97 -20.08 -12.94
N TYR A 114 11.81 -19.05 -12.83
CA TYR A 114 12.95 -19.02 -11.89
C TYR A 114 12.59 -18.35 -10.55
N LEU A 115 11.51 -17.57 -10.51
CA LEU A 115 11.06 -16.88 -9.31
C LEU A 115 10.21 -17.80 -8.42
N HIS A 116 9.90 -17.35 -7.20
CA HIS A 116 9.11 -18.11 -6.23
C HIS A 116 7.87 -18.74 -6.89
N PRO A 117 7.58 -20.03 -6.70
CA PRO A 117 6.41 -20.67 -7.28
C PRO A 117 5.12 -20.10 -6.66
N ILE A 118 4.03 -20.16 -7.42
CA ILE A 118 2.70 -19.90 -6.87
C ILE A 118 2.33 -21.10 -6.02
N ASP A 119 2.03 -20.86 -4.76
CA ASP A 119 1.58 -21.88 -3.81
C ASP A 119 0.08 -22.12 -3.93
N ARG A 120 -0.70 -21.02 -3.97
CA ARG A 120 -2.16 -21.07 -4.13
C ARG A 120 -2.71 -19.88 -4.90
N TRP A 121 -3.90 -20.09 -5.47
CA TRP A 121 -4.73 -19.04 -6.07
C TRP A 121 -5.83 -18.67 -5.10
N VAL A 122 -5.81 -17.44 -4.61
CA VAL A 122 -6.80 -16.94 -3.67
C VAL A 122 -8.11 -16.64 -4.40
N THR A 123 -9.24 -17.07 -3.84
CA THR A 123 -10.55 -16.88 -4.46
C THR A 123 -11.02 -15.43 -4.30
N PRO A 124 -11.88 -14.90 -5.21
CA PRO A 124 -12.48 -13.57 -5.03
C PRO A 124 -13.17 -13.41 -3.67
N GLN A 125 -13.87 -14.44 -3.20
CA GLN A 125 -14.55 -14.42 -1.91
C GLN A 125 -13.58 -14.28 -0.73
N GLU A 126 -12.43 -14.97 -0.78
CA GLU A 126 -11.42 -14.82 0.28
C GLU A 126 -10.82 -13.40 0.28
N PHE A 127 -10.66 -12.76 -0.89
CA PHE A 127 -10.27 -11.35 -0.95
C PHE A 127 -11.33 -10.42 -0.33
N ASP A 128 -12.62 -10.69 -0.53
CA ASP A 128 -13.72 -9.92 0.07
C ASP A 128 -13.71 -10.07 1.60
N GLU A 129 -13.57 -11.29 2.10
CA GLU A 129 -13.45 -11.57 3.54
C GLU A 129 -12.26 -10.86 4.19
N LEU A 130 -11.10 -10.85 3.52
CA LEU A 130 -9.92 -10.13 3.99
C LEU A 130 -10.14 -8.61 3.97
N ALA A 131 -10.92 -8.10 3.01
CA ALA A 131 -11.24 -6.68 2.95
C ALA A 131 -12.13 -6.25 4.11
N GLU A 132 -13.14 -7.06 4.46
CA GLU A 132 -13.97 -6.82 5.64
C GLU A 132 -13.15 -6.89 6.92
N GLU A 133 -12.33 -7.95 7.09
CA GLU A 133 -11.47 -8.09 8.26
C GLU A 133 -10.52 -6.90 8.44
N ALA A 134 -9.90 -6.40 7.36
CA ALA A 134 -9.06 -5.22 7.43
C ALA A 134 -9.85 -3.96 7.86
N ARG A 135 -11.10 -3.79 7.41
CA ARG A 135 -11.94 -2.68 7.87
C ARG A 135 -12.32 -2.82 9.33
N GLU A 136 -12.61 -4.03 9.80
CA GLU A 136 -12.88 -4.32 11.21
C GLU A 136 -11.66 -4.08 12.11
N ILE A 137 -10.44 -4.35 11.61
CA ILE A 137 -9.19 -4.03 12.31
C ILE A 137 -9.04 -2.51 12.49
N GLY A 138 -9.48 -1.71 11.52
CA GLY A 138 -9.46 -0.24 11.61
C GLY A 138 -8.76 0.47 10.45
N PHE A 139 -8.36 -0.24 9.39
CA PHE A 139 -7.74 0.39 8.22
C PHE A 139 -8.70 1.40 7.57
N VAL A 140 -8.20 2.61 7.31
CA VAL A 140 -9.00 3.72 6.77
C VAL A 140 -9.39 3.48 5.32
N GLY A 141 -8.51 2.84 4.54
CA GLY A 141 -8.77 2.49 3.16
C GLY A 141 -8.21 1.13 2.79
N VAL A 142 -9.06 0.26 2.24
CA VAL A 142 -8.68 -1.10 1.85
C VAL A 142 -9.05 -1.35 0.39
N MET A 143 -8.11 -1.91 -0.37
CA MET A 143 -8.39 -2.53 -1.67
C MET A 143 -7.86 -3.96 -1.70
N SER A 144 -8.76 -4.90 -1.93
CA SER A 144 -8.46 -6.33 -1.94
C SER A 144 -8.95 -6.94 -3.25
N GLY A 145 -8.12 -7.74 -3.90
CA GLY A 145 -8.53 -8.46 -5.10
C GLY A 145 -7.36 -8.97 -5.95
N PRO A 146 -7.61 -9.92 -6.86
CA PRO A 146 -6.54 -10.63 -7.56
C PRO A 146 -5.68 -9.73 -8.46
N LEU A 147 -6.27 -8.67 -9.02
CA LEU A 147 -5.60 -7.72 -9.92
C LEU A 147 -5.33 -6.36 -9.27
N VAL A 148 -5.60 -6.20 -7.97
CA VAL A 148 -5.20 -5.02 -7.23
C VAL A 148 -3.67 -4.92 -7.23
N ARG A 149 -3.12 -3.72 -7.24
CA ARG A 149 -1.69 -3.46 -7.09
C ARG A 149 -1.53 -2.27 -6.16
N SER A 150 -0.34 -2.08 -5.60
CA SER A 150 -0.10 -0.96 -4.67
C SER A 150 -0.62 0.36 -5.22
N SER A 151 -0.35 0.68 -6.49
CA SER A 151 -0.81 1.94 -7.11
C SER A 151 -2.25 1.92 -7.68
N TYR A 152 -2.93 0.77 -7.68
CA TYR A 152 -4.26 0.64 -8.27
C TYR A 152 -5.25 1.53 -7.53
N ARG A 153 -5.83 2.50 -8.25
CA ARG A 153 -6.80 3.48 -7.71
C ARG A 153 -6.30 4.20 -6.44
N ALA A 154 -4.98 4.48 -6.35
CA ALA A 154 -4.36 5.20 -5.24
C ALA A 154 -5.10 6.51 -4.86
N GLY A 155 -5.49 7.32 -5.85
CA GLY A 155 -6.25 8.56 -5.59
C GLY A 155 -7.67 8.35 -5.03
N ARG A 156 -8.24 7.15 -5.09
CA ARG A 156 -9.48 6.82 -4.37
C ARG A 156 -9.17 6.48 -2.92
N LEU A 157 -8.16 5.66 -2.65
CA LEU A 157 -7.74 5.32 -1.29
C LEU A 157 -7.32 6.58 -0.51
N TYR A 158 -6.56 7.47 -1.15
CA TYR A 158 -6.18 8.74 -0.53
C TYR A 158 -7.40 9.59 -0.14
N ARG A 159 -8.41 9.70 -1.01
CA ARG A 159 -9.63 10.44 -0.67
C ARG A 159 -10.34 9.86 0.55
N GLN A 160 -10.40 8.53 0.67
CA GLN A 160 -10.96 7.87 1.86
C GLN A 160 -10.16 8.22 3.12
N ALA A 161 -8.82 8.27 3.02
CA ALA A 161 -7.97 8.72 4.12
C ALA A 161 -8.26 10.15 4.54
N MET A 162 -8.34 11.07 3.57
CA MET A 162 -8.63 12.48 3.85
C MET A 162 -10.01 12.70 4.45
N GLU A 163 -11.02 11.98 3.94
CA GLU A 163 -12.39 12.01 4.48
C GLU A 163 -12.43 11.55 5.94
N ALA A 164 -11.73 10.47 6.28
CA ALA A 164 -11.64 9.98 7.65
C ALA A 164 -10.89 10.94 8.60
N ARG A 165 -9.90 11.68 8.08
CA ARG A 165 -9.19 12.74 8.81
C ARG A 165 -9.97 14.07 8.87
N GLY A 166 -11.09 14.18 8.15
CA GLY A 166 -11.91 15.39 8.11
C GLY A 166 -11.28 16.55 7.31
N GLU A 167 -10.32 16.26 6.43
CA GLU A 167 -9.62 17.27 5.64
C GLU A 167 -9.95 17.17 4.14
N ARG A 168 -9.60 18.21 3.37
CA ARG A 168 -9.92 18.27 1.93
C ARG A 168 -8.85 17.58 1.09
N PRO A 169 -9.21 16.60 0.25
CA PRO A 169 -8.23 15.90 -0.58
C PRO A 169 -7.74 16.75 -1.75
N VAL A 170 -6.46 16.59 -2.08
CA VAL A 170 -5.90 16.95 -3.39
C VAL A 170 -6.07 15.80 -4.39
N THR A 171 -5.88 16.07 -5.68
CA THR A 171 -6.04 15.03 -6.71
C THR A 171 -4.73 14.27 -6.90
N ILE A 172 -4.65 13.00 -6.46
CA ILE A 172 -3.54 12.12 -6.87
C ILE A 172 -3.77 11.67 -8.31
N VAL A 173 -2.94 12.15 -9.22
CA VAL A 173 -2.96 11.73 -10.64
C VAL A 173 -1.97 10.59 -10.83
N THR A 174 -2.48 9.39 -11.12
CA THR A 174 -1.64 8.25 -11.51
C THR A 174 -1.52 8.20 -13.04
N GLY A 175 -0.30 8.38 -13.56
CA GLY A 175 0.02 8.31 -14.99
C GLY A 175 0.06 9.66 -15.69
N TYR A 176 1.00 9.81 -16.63
CA TYR A 176 1.12 10.97 -17.50
C TYR A 176 -0.14 11.05 -18.37
N ARG A 177 -1.03 12.00 -18.09
CA ARG A 177 -2.11 12.37 -19.01
C ARG A 177 -1.68 13.63 -19.71
N ASP A 178 -1.13 13.48 -20.91
CA ASP A 178 -1.07 14.57 -21.88
C ASP A 178 -2.49 15.09 -22.11
N GLY A 179 -2.83 16.23 -21.51
CA GLY A 179 -3.90 17.14 -21.92
C GLY A 179 -5.34 16.63 -22.03
N ALA A 180 -5.63 15.35 -21.79
CA ALA A 180 -6.97 14.81 -22.02
C ALA A 180 -7.86 15.01 -20.79
N LYS A 181 -8.96 15.76 -20.99
CA LYS A 181 -10.08 15.85 -20.04
C LYS A 181 -10.49 14.45 -19.56
N PRO A 182 -10.85 14.27 -18.27
CA PRO A 182 -11.30 12.99 -17.77
C PRO A 182 -12.48 12.51 -18.63
N ALA A 183 -12.39 11.28 -19.15
CA ALA A 183 -13.54 10.63 -19.77
C ALA A 183 -14.68 10.63 -18.73
N PRO A 184 -15.91 11.08 -19.10
CA PRO A 184 -17.04 10.97 -18.20
C PRO A 184 -17.17 9.52 -17.77
N PHE A 185 -17.30 9.30 -16.46
CA PHE A 185 -17.64 7.98 -15.94
C PHE A 185 -18.86 7.50 -16.71
N ALA A 186 -18.73 6.38 -17.41
CA ALA A 186 -19.88 5.70 -17.98
C ALA A 186 -20.84 5.44 -16.80
N ALA A 187 -21.97 6.15 -16.81
CA ALA A 187 -23.10 5.80 -15.98
C ALA A 187 -23.44 4.33 -16.29
N LYS A 188 -23.53 3.52 -15.25
CA LYS A 188 -24.02 2.15 -15.39
C LYS A 188 -25.44 2.20 -15.94
N GLU A 189 -25.66 1.55 -17.07
CA GLU A 189 -26.95 0.92 -17.39
C GLU A 189 -27.06 -0.40 -16.62
#